data_AF-A0A2T2SHI9-F1
#
_entry.id   AF-A0A2T2SHI9-F1
#
_cell.length_a   1.000
_cell.length_b   1.000
_cell.length_c   1.000
_cell.angle_alpha   90.00
_cell.angle_beta   90.00
_cell.angle_gamma   90.00
#
_symmetry.space_group_name_H-M   'P 1'
#
loop_
_entity.id
_entity.type
_entity.pdbx_description
1 polymer ?
#
loop_
_entity_poly.entity_id
_entity_poly.type
_entity_poly.pdbx_seq_one_letter_code
_entity_poly.pdbx_strand_id
1 'polypeptide(L)'
;MLDTSSPHVRAVLPLLYVAWADGVLVPSEADTIRRQIQAQDWIDASTREEICGHLDPQSPPTPTQYFRWIRALKEGAAQTSVTTRCSLAELGVSIAAGGSDGAALPEPSRRALEDIEAALNIDGEEVLSDLLGERPEPEPPAVEAPFEVDALTALLDGTHADLRERVRTLLQDPVFGYRPDLDTPAYREQVLHWCERLAEQGLGGLGYPEEHGGDGDMG
;
A
#
# COMPACT_ATOMS: atom_id res chain seq x y z
N MET A 1 3.39 -25.72 -2.96
CA MET A 1 4.13 -24.44 -2.88
C MET A 1 3.97 -23.88 -4.27
N LEU A 2 3.20 -22.80 -4.39
CA LEU A 2 2.72 -22.32 -5.67
C LEU A 2 3.83 -22.27 -6.72
N ASP A 3 3.68 -23.03 -7.80
CA ASP A 3 4.66 -23.04 -8.89
C ASP A 3 4.50 -21.78 -9.75
N THR A 4 5.27 -20.75 -9.42
CA THR A 4 5.30 -19.47 -10.16
C THR A 4 5.91 -19.60 -11.57
N SER A 5 6.31 -20.81 -11.98
CA SER A 5 6.75 -21.10 -13.35
C SER A 5 5.60 -21.46 -14.27
N SER A 6 4.49 -21.97 -13.70
CA SER A 6 3.29 -22.36 -14.43
C SER A 6 2.62 -21.15 -15.10
N PRO A 7 2.25 -21.23 -16.40
CA PRO A 7 1.53 -20.16 -17.09
C PRO A 7 0.20 -19.79 -16.42
N HIS A 8 -0.55 -20.78 -15.94
CA HIS A 8 -1.83 -20.55 -15.26
C HIS A 8 -1.65 -19.81 -13.94
N VAL A 9 -0.60 -20.14 -13.18
CA VAL A 9 -0.26 -19.46 -11.93
C VAL A 9 0.19 -18.03 -12.20
N ARG A 10 1.06 -17.82 -13.21
CA ARG A 10 1.52 -16.49 -13.61
C ARG A 10 0.37 -15.57 -14.01
N ALA A 11 -0.64 -16.12 -14.69
CA ALA A 11 -1.83 -15.38 -15.12
C ALA A 11 -2.60 -14.74 -13.96
N VAL A 12 -2.72 -15.46 -12.83
CA VAL A 12 -3.47 -15.01 -11.65
C VAL A 12 -2.58 -14.38 -10.57
N LEU A 13 -1.26 -14.40 -10.75
CA LEU A 13 -0.31 -13.92 -9.76
C LEU A 13 -0.50 -12.44 -9.40
N PRO A 14 -0.83 -11.52 -10.34
CA PRO A 14 -1.17 -10.14 -9.98
C PRO A 14 -2.35 -10.04 -9.00
N LEU A 15 -3.39 -10.86 -9.19
CA LEU A 15 -4.55 -10.89 -8.30
C LEU A 15 -4.18 -11.42 -6.90
N LEU A 16 -3.32 -12.45 -6.83
CA LEU A 16 -2.81 -12.97 -5.56
C LEU A 16 -1.94 -11.95 -4.82
N TYR A 17 -1.16 -11.14 -5.55
CA TYR A 17 -0.38 -10.06 -4.97
C TYR A 17 -1.29 -9.01 -4.32
N VAL A 18 -2.31 -8.55 -5.05
CA VAL A 18 -3.28 -7.55 -4.55
C VAL A 18 -4.02 -8.03 -3.32
N ALA A 19 -4.47 -9.29 -3.33
CA ALA A 19 -5.19 -9.89 -2.21
C ALA A 19 -4.42 -9.87 -0.88
N TRP A 20 -3.10 -9.67 -0.92
CA TRP A 20 -2.23 -9.66 0.25
C TRP A 20 -1.39 -8.39 0.38
N ALA A 21 -1.62 -7.37 -0.46
CA ALA A 21 -0.77 -6.18 -0.55
C ALA A 21 -0.77 -5.33 0.73
N ASP A 22 -1.91 -5.21 1.39
CA ASP A 22 -2.08 -4.51 2.68
C ASP A 22 -1.81 -5.42 3.90
N GLY A 23 -1.48 -6.70 3.66
CA GLY A 23 -1.27 -7.72 4.68
C GLY A 23 -2.54 -8.28 5.32
N VAL A 24 -3.74 -7.89 4.86
CA VAL A 24 -5.02 -8.33 5.44
C VAL A 24 -6.00 -8.73 4.34
N LEU A 25 -6.32 -10.02 4.26
CA LEU A 25 -7.38 -10.53 3.39
C LEU A 25 -8.66 -10.80 4.19
N VAL A 26 -9.76 -10.10 3.89
CA VAL A 26 -11.04 -10.29 4.60
C VAL A 26 -11.72 -11.58 4.11
N PRO A 27 -12.40 -12.38 4.96
CA PRO A 27 -13.05 -13.62 4.53
C PRO A 27 -14.03 -13.48 3.36
N SER A 28 -14.79 -12.38 3.29
CA SER A 28 -15.71 -12.11 2.17
C SER A 28 -14.98 -11.85 0.84
N GLU A 29 -13.80 -11.24 0.89
CA GLU A 29 -12.94 -11.03 -0.29
C GLU A 29 -12.36 -12.36 -0.73
N ALA A 30 -11.79 -13.12 0.21
CA ALA A 30 -11.27 -14.47 -0.04
C ALA A 30 -12.31 -15.37 -0.73
N ASP A 31 -13.55 -15.38 -0.22
CA ASP A 31 -14.64 -16.18 -0.80
C ASP A 31 -15.04 -15.71 -2.20
N THR A 32 -14.98 -14.39 -2.45
CA THR A 32 -15.27 -13.83 -3.77
C THR A 32 -14.20 -14.22 -4.77
N ILE A 33 -12.92 -14.03 -4.43
CA ILE A 33 -11.79 -14.39 -5.29
C ILE A 33 -11.78 -15.91 -5.56
N ARG A 34 -11.97 -16.75 -4.54
CA ARG A 34 -12.04 -18.21 -4.68
C ARG A 34 -13.16 -18.64 -5.61
N ARG A 35 -14.36 -18.08 -5.45
CA ARG A 35 -15.52 -18.38 -6.32
C ARG A 35 -15.22 -18.05 -7.77
N GLN A 36 -14.59 -16.90 -8.00
CA GLN A 36 -14.22 -16.46 -9.34
C GLN A 36 -13.17 -17.37 -9.98
N ILE A 37 -12.13 -17.76 -9.23
CA ILE A 37 -11.09 -18.68 -9.71
C ILE A 37 -11.64 -20.07 -9.98
N GLN A 38 -12.54 -20.58 -9.13
CA GLN A 38 -13.16 -21.89 -9.30
C GLN A 38 -14.02 -21.98 -10.57
N ALA A 39 -14.56 -20.86 -11.06
CA ALA A 39 -15.35 -20.82 -12.29
C ALA A 39 -14.49 -20.87 -13.58
N GLN A 40 -13.16 -20.87 -13.46
CA GLN A 40 -12.25 -20.76 -14.60
C GLN A 40 -11.83 -22.11 -15.17
N ASP A 41 -12.51 -22.57 -16.22
CA ASP A 41 -12.21 -23.84 -16.88
C ASP A 41 -10.85 -23.87 -17.61
N TRP A 42 -10.26 -22.70 -17.87
CA TRP A 42 -8.94 -22.58 -18.49
C TRP A 42 -7.77 -22.80 -17.51
N ILE A 43 -8.03 -22.88 -16.20
CA ILE A 43 -7.06 -23.26 -15.18
C ILE A 43 -7.32 -24.72 -14.82
N ASP A 44 -6.31 -25.58 -14.78
CA ASP A 44 -6.51 -26.97 -14.39
C ASP A 44 -6.99 -27.11 -12.93
N ALA A 45 -7.75 -28.17 -12.64
CA ALA A 45 -8.41 -28.33 -11.34
C ALA A 45 -7.42 -28.36 -10.16
N SER A 46 -6.26 -29.00 -10.33
CA SER A 46 -5.19 -29.02 -9.32
C SER A 46 -4.62 -27.63 -9.06
N THR A 47 -4.35 -26.85 -10.10
CA THR A 47 -3.84 -25.49 -9.99
C THR A 47 -4.86 -24.57 -9.33
N ARG A 48 -6.17 -24.69 -9.68
CA ARG A 48 -7.23 -23.93 -9.00
C ARG A 48 -7.27 -24.21 -7.49
N GLU A 49 -7.12 -25.47 -7.10
CA GLU A 49 -7.09 -25.87 -5.70
C GLU A 49 -5.86 -25.31 -4.98
N GLU A 50 -4.69 -25.35 -5.61
CA GLU A 50 -3.47 -24.76 -5.05
C GLU A 50 -3.58 -23.24 -4.88
N ILE A 51 -4.10 -22.53 -5.89
CA ILE A 51 -4.32 -21.08 -5.83
C ILE A 51 -5.31 -20.73 -4.71
N CYS A 52 -6.45 -21.42 -4.62
CA CYS A 52 -7.46 -21.20 -3.59
C CYS A 52 -6.95 -21.47 -2.16
N GLY A 53 -6.01 -22.40 -2.01
CA GLY A 53 -5.32 -22.67 -0.75
C GLY A 53 -4.47 -21.49 -0.26
N HIS A 54 -4.00 -20.64 -1.17
CA HIS A 54 -3.23 -19.42 -0.87
C HIS A 54 -4.11 -18.18 -0.59
N LEU A 55 -5.44 -18.34 -0.60
CA LEU A 55 -6.42 -17.29 -0.31
C LEU A 55 -7.12 -17.53 1.05
N ASP A 56 -6.48 -18.24 1.97
CA ASP A 56 -7.02 -18.46 3.32
C ASP A 56 -6.55 -17.35 4.29
N PRO A 57 -7.48 -16.51 4.81
CA PRO A 57 -7.14 -15.50 5.83
C PRO A 57 -6.48 -16.08 7.08
N GLN A 58 -6.75 -17.35 7.41
CA GLN A 58 -6.15 -18.02 8.58
C GLN A 58 -4.80 -18.69 8.27
N SER A 59 -4.44 -18.77 6.99
CA SER A 59 -3.20 -19.38 6.52
C SER A 59 -2.54 -18.46 5.47
N PRO A 60 -2.14 -17.23 5.86
CA PRO A 60 -1.52 -16.29 4.95
C PRO A 60 -0.22 -16.83 4.36
N PRO A 61 0.19 -16.37 3.17
CA PRO A 61 1.49 -16.72 2.61
C PRO A 61 2.61 -16.28 3.56
N THR A 62 3.62 -17.11 3.70
CA THR A 62 4.84 -16.72 4.43
C THR A 62 5.52 -15.56 3.71
N PRO A 63 6.31 -14.71 4.42
CA PRO A 63 7.05 -13.63 3.79
C PRO A 63 7.90 -14.10 2.59
N THR A 64 8.55 -15.26 2.72
CA THR A 64 9.35 -15.86 1.65
C THR A 64 8.53 -16.24 0.41
N GLN A 65 7.31 -16.74 0.59
CA GLN A 65 6.41 -17.06 -0.53
C GLN A 65 5.94 -15.77 -1.20
N TYR A 66 5.52 -14.79 -0.41
CA TYR A 66 5.05 -13.50 -0.91
C TYR A 66 6.15 -12.75 -1.68
N PHE A 67 7.37 -12.66 -1.14
CA PHE A 67 8.51 -12.06 -1.86
C PHE A 67 8.88 -12.81 -3.15
N ARG A 68 8.65 -14.12 -3.22
CA ARG A 68 8.83 -14.86 -4.47
C ARG A 68 7.79 -14.45 -5.52
N TRP A 69 6.54 -14.22 -5.11
CA TRP A 69 5.50 -13.73 -6.03
C TRP A 69 5.86 -12.35 -6.57
N ILE A 70 6.27 -11.42 -5.70
CA ILE A 70 6.74 -10.08 -6.09
C ILE A 70 7.89 -10.19 -7.09
N ARG A 71 8.87 -11.06 -6.81
CA ARG A 71 10.01 -11.27 -7.70
C ARG A 71 9.57 -11.75 -9.08
N ALA A 72 8.70 -12.76 -9.15
CA ALA A 72 8.18 -13.27 -10.41
C ALA A 72 7.39 -12.21 -11.19
N LEU A 73 6.61 -11.37 -10.49
CA LEU A 73 5.87 -10.27 -11.08
C LEU A 73 6.82 -9.21 -11.68
N LYS A 74 7.83 -8.77 -10.91
CA LYS A 74 8.83 -7.80 -11.38
C LYS A 74 9.66 -8.31 -12.55
N GLU A 75 10.09 -9.57 -12.49
CA GLU A 75 10.84 -10.21 -13.58
C GLU A 75 10.00 -10.31 -14.86
N GLY A 76 8.72 -10.66 -14.75
CA GLY A 76 7.82 -10.75 -15.90
C GLY A 76 7.43 -9.39 -16.49
N ALA A 77 7.18 -8.39 -15.64
CA ALA A 77 6.87 -7.03 -16.09
C ALA A 77 8.04 -6.41 -16.88
N ALA A 78 9.27 -6.58 -16.39
CA ALA A 78 10.48 -6.09 -17.05
C ALA A 78 10.70 -6.72 -18.44
N GLN A 79 10.28 -7.96 -18.65
CA GLN A 79 10.44 -8.67 -19.92
C GLN A 79 9.40 -8.30 -20.97
N THR A 80 8.23 -7.80 -20.55
CA THR A 80 7.07 -7.63 -21.45
C THR A 80 6.77 -6.17 -21.79
N SER A 81 7.63 -5.22 -21.39
CA SER A 81 7.44 -3.77 -21.59
C SER A 81 6.09 -3.26 -21.04
N VAL A 82 5.63 -3.85 -19.93
CA VAL A 82 4.39 -3.42 -19.26
C VAL A 82 4.60 -2.04 -18.65
N THR A 83 3.65 -1.14 -18.85
CA THR A 83 3.64 0.21 -18.28
C THR A 83 2.56 0.31 -17.20
N THR A 84 2.60 1.36 -16.37
CA THR A 84 1.56 1.65 -15.35
C THR A 84 0.13 1.75 -15.91
N ARG A 85 -0.02 2.01 -17.22
CA ARG A 85 -1.32 2.08 -17.91
C ARG A 85 -1.97 0.73 -18.21
N CYS A 86 -1.27 -0.36 -17.97
CA CYS A 86 -1.84 -1.70 -18.17
C CYS A 86 -2.79 -2.06 -17.03
N SER A 87 -3.74 -2.96 -17.28
CA SER A 87 -4.54 -3.56 -16.21
C SER A 87 -3.80 -4.74 -15.56
N LEU A 88 -4.29 -5.23 -14.42
CA LEU A 88 -3.71 -6.44 -13.80
C LEU A 88 -3.96 -7.68 -14.64
N ALA A 89 -5.10 -7.74 -15.33
CA ALA A 89 -5.37 -8.78 -16.32
C ALA A 89 -4.35 -8.75 -17.47
N GLU A 90 -4.02 -7.56 -17.98
CA GLU A 90 -2.99 -7.41 -19.02
C GLU A 90 -1.60 -7.81 -18.53
N LEU A 91 -1.24 -7.43 -17.30
CA LEU A 91 -0.01 -7.88 -16.66
C LEU A 91 0.02 -9.42 -16.54
N GLY A 92 -1.06 -10.02 -16.06
CA GLY A 92 -1.17 -11.48 -15.89
C GLY A 92 -0.97 -12.24 -17.20
N VAL A 93 -1.65 -11.82 -18.27
CA VAL A 93 -1.51 -12.41 -19.61
C VAL A 93 -0.08 -12.23 -20.13
N SER A 94 0.47 -11.04 -19.96
CA SER A 94 1.83 -10.69 -20.40
C SER A 94 2.90 -11.57 -19.74
N ILE A 95 2.83 -11.72 -18.43
CA ILE A 95 3.79 -12.53 -17.66
C ILE A 95 3.61 -14.02 -17.93
N ALA A 96 2.38 -14.49 -18.14
CA ALA A 96 2.13 -15.88 -18.51
C ALA A 96 2.75 -16.21 -19.88
N ALA A 97 2.65 -15.29 -20.85
CA ALA A 97 3.21 -15.46 -22.20
C ALA A 97 4.74 -15.34 -22.25
N GLY A 98 5.35 -14.46 -21.45
CA GLY A 98 6.81 -14.26 -21.38
C GLY A 98 7.58 -15.37 -20.65
N GLY A 99 6.87 -16.33 -20.07
CA GLY A 99 7.43 -17.43 -19.32
C GLY A 99 8.28 -18.42 -20.13
N SER A 100 9.17 -19.17 -19.45
CA SER A 100 10.01 -20.22 -20.06
C SER A 100 9.26 -21.29 -20.86
N ASP A 101 7.95 -21.45 -20.63
CA ASP A 101 7.09 -22.42 -21.32
C ASP A 101 6.25 -21.80 -22.46
N GLY A 102 6.27 -20.47 -22.65
CA GLY A 102 5.72 -19.76 -23.82
C GLY A 102 4.26 -20.05 -24.20
N ALA A 103 3.50 -20.76 -23.36
CA ALA A 103 2.16 -21.20 -23.69
C ALA A 103 1.21 -20.00 -23.65
N ALA A 104 0.77 -19.56 -24.83
CA ALA A 104 -0.26 -18.54 -24.96
C ALA A 104 -1.53 -19.03 -24.24
N LEU A 105 -2.00 -18.24 -23.28
CA LEU A 105 -3.29 -18.48 -22.65
C LEU A 105 -4.40 -18.34 -23.71
N PRO A 106 -5.50 -19.11 -23.62
CA PRO A 106 -6.67 -18.91 -24.46
C PRO A 106 -7.20 -17.46 -24.35
N GLU A 107 -7.66 -16.88 -25.46
CA GLU A 107 -8.33 -15.55 -25.46
C GLU A 107 -9.45 -15.40 -24.41
N PRO A 108 -10.30 -16.42 -24.13
CA PRO A 108 -11.27 -16.35 -23.03
C PRO A 108 -10.66 -16.11 -21.66
N SER A 109 -9.40 -16.50 -21.42
CA SER A 109 -8.70 -16.31 -20.15
C SER A 109 -8.42 -14.83 -19.89
N ARG A 110 -8.12 -14.04 -20.91
CA ARG A 110 -7.92 -12.59 -20.77
C ARG A 110 -9.21 -11.92 -20.28
N ARG A 111 -10.33 -12.17 -20.97
CA ARG A 111 -11.64 -11.61 -20.56
C ARG A 111 -12.04 -12.06 -19.17
N ALA A 112 -11.79 -13.32 -18.84
CA ALA A 112 -12.05 -13.82 -17.49
C ALA A 112 -11.24 -13.07 -16.43
N LEU A 113 -9.96 -12.76 -16.67
CA LEU A 113 -9.15 -11.98 -15.74
C LEU A 113 -9.66 -10.54 -15.61
N GLU A 114 -10.08 -9.91 -16.71
CA GLU A 114 -10.70 -8.57 -16.71
C GLU A 114 -12.02 -8.58 -15.90
N ASP A 115 -12.85 -9.61 -16.07
CA ASP A 115 -14.10 -9.77 -15.30
C ASP A 115 -13.82 -9.95 -13.80
N ILE A 116 -12.74 -10.65 -13.44
CA ILE A 116 -12.31 -10.83 -12.04
C ILE A 116 -11.82 -9.50 -11.46
N GLU A 117 -10.97 -8.78 -12.18
CA GLU A 117 -10.46 -7.46 -11.77
C GLU A 117 -11.62 -6.48 -11.52
N ALA A 118 -12.59 -6.44 -12.44
CA ALA A 118 -13.80 -5.62 -12.30
C ALA A 118 -14.69 -6.07 -11.13
N ALA A 119 -14.90 -7.37 -10.95
CA ALA A 119 -15.71 -7.91 -9.85
C ALA A 119 -15.12 -7.63 -8.46
N LEU A 120 -13.79 -7.47 -8.38
CA LEU A 120 -13.07 -7.13 -7.16
C LEU A 120 -12.88 -5.62 -6.98
N ASN A 121 -13.32 -4.80 -7.94
CA ASN A 121 -13.16 -3.34 -7.94
C ASN A 121 -11.70 -2.91 -7.66
N ILE A 122 -10.74 -3.60 -8.29
CA ILE A 122 -9.32 -3.32 -8.14
C ILE A 122 -8.92 -2.19 -9.09
N ASP A 123 -8.21 -1.18 -8.56
CA ASP A 123 -7.53 -0.19 -9.38
C ASP A 123 -6.16 -0.73 -9.82
N GLY A 124 -6.11 -1.29 -11.03
CA GLY A 124 -4.90 -1.93 -11.55
C GLY A 124 -3.73 -0.95 -11.76
N GLU A 125 -4.00 0.32 -12.04
CA GLU A 125 -2.99 1.35 -12.29
C GLU A 125 -2.24 1.72 -11.00
N GLU A 126 -2.95 1.85 -9.88
CA GLU A 126 -2.34 2.09 -8.56
C GLU A 126 -1.43 0.93 -8.16
N VAL A 127 -1.93 -0.30 -8.29
CA VAL A 127 -1.19 -1.52 -7.94
C VAL A 127 0.07 -1.68 -8.78
N LEU A 128 -0.03 -1.44 -10.10
CA LEU A 128 1.12 -1.52 -11.01
C LEU A 128 2.15 -0.43 -10.73
N SER A 129 1.70 0.78 -10.40
CA SER A 129 2.59 1.89 -10.05
C SER A 129 3.44 1.57 -8.81
N ASP A 130 2.81 0.97 -7.79
CA ASP A 130 3.50 0.50 -6.59
C ASP A 130 4.45 -0.68 -6.89
N LEU A 131 3.97 -1.68 -7.63
CA LEU A 131 4.75 -2.86 -8.00
C LEU A 131 6.00 -2.51 -8.82
N LEU A 132 5.88 -1.60 -9.80
CA LEU A 132 6.97 -1.19 -10.68
C LEU A 132 7.90 -0.17 -10.02
N GLY A 133 7.51 0.42 -8.89
CA GLY A 133 8.26 1.51 -8.26
C GLY A 133 8.28 2.77 -9.12
N GLU A 134 7.36 2.88 -10.07
CA GLU A 134 7.16 4.04 -10.95
C GLU A 134 6.12 4.98 -10.37
N ARG A 135 6.06 5.14 -9.05
CA ARG A 135 5.29 6.24 -8.47
C ARG A 135 6.03 7.53 -8.85
N PRO A 136 5.53 8.36 -9.79
CA PRO A 136 6.12 9.68 -9.96
C PRO A 136 6.11 10.36 -8.59
N GLU A 137 7.16 11.11 -8.27
CA GLU A 137 7.11 11.98 -7.08
C GLU A 137 5.77 12.73 -7.16
N PRO A 138 4.94 12.69 -6.09
CA PRO A 138 3.64 13.32 -6.14
C PRO A 138 3.88 14.75 -6.61
N GLU A 139 3.31 15.12 -7.76
CA GLU A 139 3.41 16.49 -8.23
C GLU A 139 2.97 17.36 -7.05
N PRO A 140 3.81 18.33 -6.62
CA PRO A 140 3.47 19.19 -5.50
C PRO A 140 2.10 19.76 -5.85
N PRO A 141 1.07 19.54 -5.00
CA PRO A 141 -0.28 19.87 -5.38
C PRO A 141 -0.29 21.33 -5.78
N ALA A 142 -0.67 21.61 -7.03
CA ALA A 142 -0.98 22.96 -7.47
C ALA A 142 -2.29 23.33 -6.78
N VAL A 143 -2.20 23.77 -5.53
CA VAL A 143 -3.35 24.15 -4.74
C VAL A 143 -3.82 25.52 -5.22
N GLU A 144 -4.62 25.56 -6.28
CA GLU A 144 -5.67 26.56 -6.36
C GLU A 144 -6.77 26.12 -5.39
N ALA A 145 -6.61 26.46 -4.11
CA ALA A 145 -7.68 26.27 -3.15
C ALA A 145 -8.87 27.13 -3.64
N PRO A 146 -10.09 26.57 -3.77
CA PRO A 146 -11.28 27.35 -4.14
C PRO A 146 -11.75 28.30 -3.02
N PHE A 147 -10.91 28.52 -2.01
CA PHE A 147 -11.17 29.28 -0.81
C PHE A 147 -9.89 29.99 -0.33
N GLU A 148 -10.08 31.05 0.46
CA GLU A 148 -8.99 31.79 1.10
C GLU A 148 -8.38 30.96 2.24
N VAL A 149 -7.16 30.47 2.05
CA VAL A 149 -6.45 29.62 3.01
C VAL A 149 -6.27 30.33 4.37
N ASP A 150 -5.90 31.60 4.36
CA ASP A 150 -5.68 32.37 5.59
C ASP A 150 -6.98 32.53 6.39
N ALA A 151 -8.12 32.68 5.72
CA ALA A 151 -9.42 32.79 6.37
C ALA A 151 -9.83 31.47 7.04
N LEU A 152 -9.58 30.34 6.38
CA LEU A 152 -9.85 29.02 6.95
C LEU A 152 -8.90 28.70 8.12
N THR A 153 -7.61 29.04 7.98
CA THR A 153 -6.61 28.86 9.05
C THR A 153 -7.01 29.66 10.29
N ALA A 154 -7.37 30.94 10.14
CA ALA A 154 -7.82 31.77 11.24
C ALA A 154 -9.09 31.21 11.92
N LEU A 155 -10.03 30.68 11.15
CA LEU A 155 -11.23 30.04 11.67
C LEU A 155 -10.91 28.77 12.49
N LEU A 156 -10.04 27.90 11.98
CA LEU A 156 -9.69 26.62 12.61
C LEU A 156 -8.81 26.80 13.86
N ASP A 157 -7.95 27.81 13.84
CA ASP A 157 -7.03 28.09 14.94
C ASP A 157 -7.69 28.80 16.11
N GLY A 158 -8.71 29.63 15.83
CA GLY A 158 -9.55 30.26 16.83
C GLY A 158 -8.75 30.98 17.91
N THR A 159 -9.08 30.71 19.18
CA THR A 159 -8.43 31.35 20.34
C THR A 159 -6.99 30.91 20.56
N HIS A 160 -6.54 29.83 19.92
CA HIS A 160 -5.21 29.23 20.12
C HIS A 160 -4.27 29.48 18.94
N ALA A 161 -4.56 30.46 18.09
CA ALA A 161 -3.77 30.73 16.89
C ALA A 161 -2.28 30.93 17.17
N ASP A 162 -1.94 31.74 18.16
CA ASP A 162 -0.54 32.01 18.51
C ASP A 162 0.18 30.74 19.00
N LEU A 163 -0.49 29.91 19.81
CA LEU A 163 0.06 28.65 20.31
C LEU A 163 0.25 27.64 19.18
N ARG A 164 -0.75 27.49 18.30
CA ARG A 164 -0.71 26.57 17.16
C ARG A 164 0.39 26.98 16.18
N GLU A 165 0.52 28.27 15.89
CA GLU A 165 1.56 28.78 15.01
C GLU A 165 2.96 28.57 15.58
N ARG A 166 3.13 28.80 16.87
CA ARG A 166 4.38 28.47 17.59
C ARG A 166 4.73 26.99 17.48
N VAL A 167 3.76 26.09 17.69
CA VAL A 167 3.98 24.64 17.59
C VAL A 167 4.31 24.22 16.15
N ARG A 168 3.59 24.72 15.15
CA ARG A 168 3.90 24.44 13.73
C ARG A 168 5.31 24.89 13.37
N THR A 169 5.68 26.12 13.74
CA THR A 169 7.01 26.68 13.49
C THR A 169 8.09 25.82 14.15
N LEU A 170 7.87 25.37 15.39
CA LEU A 170 8.81 24.49 16.08
C LEU A 170 8.99 23.14 15.38
N LEU A 171 7.89 22.52 14.95
CA LEU A 171 7.91 21.22 14.28
C LEU A 171 8.51 21.25 12.87
N GLN A 172 8.73 22.43 12.30
CA GLN A 172 9.48 22.60 11.04
C GLN A 172 11.00 22.45 11.24
N ASP A 173 11.50 22.41 12.47
CA ASP A 173 12.93 22.18 12.73
C ASP A 173 13.35 20.80 12.17
N PRO A 174 14.46 20.71 11.40
CA PRO A 174 14.95 19.46 10.82
C PRO A 174 15.15 18.32 11.84
N VAL A 175 15.34 18.65 13.13
CA VAL A 175 15.42 17.64 14.19
C VAL A 175 14.18 16.75 14.23
N PHE A 176 12.99 17.27 13.91
CA PHE A 176 11.70 16.55 13.90
C PHE A 176 11.41 15.84 12.57
N GLY A 177 12.35 15.85 11.61
CA GLY A 177 12.19 15.19 10.33
C GLY A 177 11.97 13.67 10.48
N TYR A 178 11.07 13.11 9.68
CA TYR A 178 10.78 11.68 9.68
C TYR A 178 12.01 10.85 9.25
N ARG A 179 12.27 9.74 9.94
CA ARG A 179 13.44 8.87 9.75
C ARG A 179 13.00 7.43 9.46
N PRO A 180 12.74 7.06 8.18
CA PRO A 180 12.21 5.74 7.83
C PRO A 180 13.21 4.60 8.02
N ASP A 181 14.51 4.88 8.03
CA ASP A 181 15.56 3.85 8.01
C ASP A 181 15.96 3.30 9.39
N LEU A 182 15.28 3.72 10.47
CA LEU A 182 15.63 3.31 11.83
C LEU A 182 14.88 2.03 12.24
N ASP A 183 15.57 1.15 12.97
CA ASP A 183 14.92 0.02 13.63
C ASP A 183 14.13 0.45 14.89
N THR A 184 13.32 -0.45 15.45
CA THR A 184 12.43 -0.10 16.57
C THR A 184 13.18 0.47 17.79
N PRO A 185 14.31 -0.10 18.26
CA PRO A 185 15.08 0.50 19.35
C PRO A 185 15.59 1.91 19.02
N ALA A 186 16.21 2.11 17.85
CA ALA A 186 16.74 3.42 17.47
C ALA A 186 15.63 4.47 17.30
N TYR A 187 14.47 4.07 16.77
CA TYR A 187 13.32 4.97 16.62
C TYR A 187 12.75 5.41 17.98
N ARG A 188 12.78 4.55 19.01
CA ARG A 188 12.36 4.92 20.37
C ARG A 188 13.27 6.00 20.97
N GLU A 189 14.58 5.86 20.81
CA GLU A 189 15.54 6.89 21.25
C GLU A 189 15.33 8.21 20.49
N GLN A 190 15.02 8.14 19.19
CA GLN A 190 14.70 9.32 18.40
C GLN A 190 13.44 10.04 18.89
N VAL A 191 12.38 9.30 19.22
CA VAL A 191 11.14 9.86 19.77
C VAL A 191 11.37 10.46 21.15
N LEU A 192 12.16 9.78 22.00
CA LEU A 192 12.54 10.33 23.32
C LEU A 192 13.25 11.68 23.15
N HIS A 193 14.21 11.75 22.23
CA HIS A 193 14.90 12.99 21.93
C HIS A 193 13.92 14.09 21.48
N TRP A 194 12.95 13.79 20.61
CA TRP A 194 11.92 14.76 20.24
C TRP A 194 11.09 15.23 21.43
N CYS A 195 10.68 14.32 22.31
CA CYS A 195 9.94 14.67 23.53
C CYS A 195 10.76 15.62 24.43
N GLU A 196 12.06 15.38 24.60
CA GLU A 196 12.96 16.26 25.35
C GLU A 196 13.04 17.65 24.71
N ARG A 197 13.21 17.74 23.39
CA ARG A 197 13.22 19.01 22.65
C ARG A 197 11.93 19.80 22.84
N LEU A 198 10.77 19.14 22.81
CA LEU A 198 9.46 19.76 23.04
C LEU A 198 9.29 20.20 24.50
N ALA A 199 9.78 19.41 25.45
CA ALA A 199 9.75 19.73 26.87
C ALA A 199 10.63 20.95 27.20
N GLU A 200 11.81 21.09 26.58
CA GLU A 200 12.65 22.28 26.71
C GLU A 200 11.97 23.57 26.22
N GLN A 201 11.02 23.45 25.29
CA GLN A 201 10.19 24.58 24.85
C GLN A 201 9.02 24.87 25.80
N GLY A 202 8.91 24.15 26.93
CA GLY A 202 7.85 24.32 27.92
C GLY A 202 6.50 23.73 27.50
N LEU A 203 6.41 23.08 26.34
CA LEU A 203 5.13 22.58 25.81
C LEU A 203 4.52 21.47 26.69
N GLY A 204 5.37 20.70 27.37
CA GLY A 204 4.91 19.67 28.31
C GLY A 204 4.25 20.22 29.57
N GLY A 205 4.44 21.50 29.90
CA GLY A 205 3.91 22.16 31.09
C GLY A 205 2.58 22.86 30.89
N LEU A 206 2.15 23.10 29.64
CA LEU A 206 1.01 23.97 29.32
C LEU A 206 -0.27 23.58 30.08
N GLY A 207 -0.64 22.29 30.05
CA GLY A 207 -1.84 21.76 30.71
C GLY A 207 -1.69 21.49 32.20
N TYR A 208 -0.51 21.68 32.80
CA TYR A 208 -0.34 21.43 34.23
C TYR A 208 -0.68 22.66 35.06
N PRO A 209 -1.21 22.51 36.28
CA PRO A 209 -1.47 23.64 37.17
C PRO A 209 -0.23 24.47 37.48
N GLU A 210 -0.41 25.79 37.66
CA GLU A 210 0.67 26.72 38.05
C GLU A 210 1.37 26.31 39.35
N GLU A 211 0.63 25.72 40.30
CA GLU A 211 1.18 25.21 41.56
C GLU A 211 2.22 24.08 41.39
N HIS A 212 2.26 23.47 40.20
CA HIS A 212 3.23 22.45 39.81
C HIS A 212 4.20 22.93 38.73
N GLY A 213 4.23 24.24 38.44
CA GLY A 213 5.12 24.84 37.46
C GLY A 213 4.65 24.71 36.01
N GLY A 214 3.36 24.46 35.78
CA GLY A 214 2.73 24.54 34.46
C GLY A 214 2.00 25.87 34.21
N ASP A 215 1.31 25.97 33.07
CA ASP A 215 0.63 27.21 32.66
C ASP A 215 -0.89 27.19 32.91
N GLY A 216 -1.42 26.07 33.42
CA GLY A 216 -2.84 25.91 33.76
C GLY A 216 -3.80 25.94 32.55
N ASP A 217 -3.28 25.79 31.34
CA ASP A 217 -3.99 25.91 30.09
C ASP A 217 -4.23 24.53 29.45
N MET A 218 -5.44 24.00 29.64
CA MET A 218 -5.87 22.71 29.08
C MET A 218 -6.33 22.82 27.61
N GLY A 219 -6.25 24.02 27.02
CA GLY A 219 -6.78 24.38 25.72
C GLY A 219 -8.25 24.80 25.73
#